data_AF-X1QT16-F1
#
_entry.id   AF-X1QT16-F1
#
_cell.length_a   1.000
_cell.length_b   1.000
_cell.length_c   1.000
_cell.angle_alpha   90.00
_cell.angle_beta   90.00
_cell.angle_gamma   90.00
#
_symmetry.space_group_name_H-M   'P 1'
#
loop_
_entity.id
_entity.type
_entity.pdbx_description
1 polymer ?
#
loop_
_entity_poly.entity_id
_entity_poly.type
_entity_poly.pdbx_seq_one_letter_code
_entity_poly.pdbx_strand_id
1 'polypeptide(L)'
;KSGRFEAHINGIDAEDFPPVPEVSGDLTTTIEANALREGIAQVSFAAAVEESRPMLTGIHCEFEGDQLTLAAADGFRLAVHKINL
;
A
#
# COMPACT_ATOMS: atom_id res chain seq x y z
N LYS A 1 -17.63 -11.04 -25.95
CA LYS A 1 -18.13 -10.54 -27.26
C LYS A 1 -18.22 -9.02 -27.20
N SER A 2 -17.76 -8.30 -28.22
CA SER A 2 -17.90 -6.84 -28.33
C SER A 2 -18.31 -6.50 -29.77
N GLY A 3 -19.53 -5.98 -29.94
CA GLY A 3 -20.12 -5.80 -31.27
C GLY A 3 -20.12 -7.10 -32.08
N ARG A 4 -19.45 -7.09 -33.24
CA ARG A 4 -19.30 -8.26 -34.12
C ARG A 4 -18.13 -9.18 -33.76
N PHE A 5 -17.32 -8.81 -32.77
CA PHE A 5 -16.12 -9.56 -32.40
C PHE A 5 -16.42 -10.55 -31.27
N GLU A 6 -16.01 -11.80 -31.51
CA GLU A 6 -16.05 -12.88 -30.54
C GLU A 6 -14.63 -13.36 -30.27
N ALA A 7 -14.28 -13.41 -28.99
CA ALA A 7 -12.98 -13.87 -28.52
C ALA A 7 -13.23 -14.92 -27.43
N HIS A 8 -12.44 -15.99 -27.48
CA HIS A 8 -12.39 -17.01 -26.45
C HIS A 8 -11.07 -16.86 -25.69
N ILE A 9 -11.15 -16.76 -24.37
CA ILE A 9 -10.00 -16.71 -23.47
C ILE A 9 -10.01 -18.00 -22.67
N ASN A 10 -8.92 -18.76 -22.73
CA ASN A 10 -8.76 -19.94 -21.90
C ASN A 10 -8.47 -19.49 -20.47
N GLY A 11 -9.30 -19.90 -19.53
CA GLY A 11 -9.10 -19.67 -18.09
C GLY A 11 -8.66 -20.94 -17.37
N ILE A 12 -8.53 -20.81 -16.05
CA ILE A 12 -8.41 -21.89 -15.08
C ILE A 12 -9.64 -21.86 -14.16
N ASP A 13 -9.83 -22.89 -13.34
CA ASP A 13 -10.88 -22.87 -12.33
C ASP A 13 -10.62 -21.75 -11.31
N ALA A 14 -11.68 -21.10 -10.83
CA ALA A 14 -11.55 -20.07 -9.80
C ALA A 14 -11.05 -20.66 -8.47
N GLU A 15 -11.34 -21.94 -8.21
CA GLU A 15 -10.90 -22.66 -7.01
C GLU A 15 -9.38 -22.90 -6.99
N ASP A 16 -8.71 -22.83 -8.14
CA ASP A 16 -7.24 -22.94 -8.25
C ASP A 16 -6.52 -21.64 -7.86
N PHE A 17 -7.26 -20.54 -7.68
CA PHE A 17 -6.67 -19.27 -7.25
C PHE A 17 -6.38 -19.30 -5.73
N PRO A 18 -5.19 -18.86 -5.28
CA PRO A 18 -4.84 -18.94 -3.87
C PRO A 18 -5.80 -18.10 -3.01
N PRO A 19 -6.23 -18.58 -1.83
CA PRO A 19 -7.09 -17.82 -0.94
C PRO A 19 -6.34 -16.59 -0.43
N VAL A 20 -7.05 -15.46 -0.34
CA VAL A 20 -6.52 -14.25 0.30
C VAL A 20 -6.49 -14.49 1.81
N PRO A 21 -5.36 -14.23 2.50
CA PRO A 21 -5.29 -14.36 3.95
C PRO A 21 -6.33 -13.49 4.65
N GLU A 22 -7.02 -14.03 5.65
CA GLU A 22 -7.88 -13.24 6.52
C GLU A 22 -7.02 -12.43 7.50
N VAL A 23 -7.30 -11.13 7.59
CA VAL A 23 -6.69 -10.27 8.60
C VAL A 23 -7.48 -10.45 9.89
N SER A 24 -6.85 -11.06 10.90
CA SER A 24 -7.38 -11.12 12.26
C SER A 24 -6.74 -10.00 13.09
N GLY A 25 -7.54 -9.08 13.61
CA GLY A 25 -7.04 -7.99 14.44
C GLY A 25 -8.14 -7.03 14.87
N ASP A 26 -8.00 -6.52 16.10
CA ASP A 26 -8.97 -5.60 16.73
C ASP A 26 -8.68 -4.12 16.41
N LEU A 27 -7.51 -3.82 15.83
CA LEU A 27 -7.09 -2.44 15.56
C LEU A 27 -7.59 -2.00 14.18
N THR A 28 -8.69 -1.26 14.19
CA THR A 28 -9.25 -0.60 13.00
C THR A 28 -9.25 0.90 13.18
N THR A 29 -9.05 1.65 12.09
CA THR A 29 -9.21 3.10 12.08
C THR A 29 -9.89 3.56 10.79
N THR A 30 -10.34 4.80 10.76
CA THR A 30 -10.88 5.46 9.56
C THR A 30 -9.95 6.61 9.21
N ILE A 31 -9.70 6.80 7.90
CA ILE A 31 -8.83 7.86 7.40
C ILE A 31 -9.47 8.42 6.15
N GLU A 32 -9.41 9.74 5.97
CA GLU A 32 -9.84 10.37 4.73
C GLU A 32 -8.92 9.92 3.56
N ALA A 33 -9.53 9.45 2.48
CA ALA A 33 -8.81 8.79 1.39
C ALA A 33 -7.86 9.74 0.63
N ASN A 34 -8.22 11.02 0.48
CA ASN A 34 -7.34 12.02 -0.11
C ASN A 34 -6.15 12.31 0.79
N ALA A 35 -6.36 12.49 2.10
CA ALA A 35 -5.29 12.71 3.06
C ALA A 35 -4.29 11.55 3.07
N LEU A 36 -4.77 10.31 3.07
CA LEU A 36 -3.91 9.12 2.97
C LEU A 36 -3.12 9.09 1.66
N ARG A 37 -3.80 9.33 0.52
CA ARG A 37 -3.16 9.34 -0.80
C ARG A 37 -2.07 10.41 -0.88
N GLU A 38 -2.35 11.61 -0.39
CA GLU A 38 -1.39 12.72 -0.38
C GLU A 38 -0.19 12.41 0.50
N GLY A 39 -0.42 11.87 1.69
CA GLY A 39 0.67 11.45 2.59
C GLY A 39 1.57 10.38 1.96
N ILE A 40 0.99 9.35 1.33
CA ILE A 40 1.75 8.31 0.60
C ILE A 40 2.59 8.93 -0.53
N ALA A 41 2.00 9.83 -1.33
CA ALA A 41 2.70 10.49 -2.42
C ALA A 41 3.88 11.35 -1.93
N GLN A 42 3.72 12.00 -0.77
CA GLN A 42 4.75 12.85 -0.18
C GLN A 42 5.93 12.09 0.42
N VAL A 43 5.77 10.81 0.78
CA VAL A 43 6.88 10.04 1.40
C VAL A 43 7.44 8.93 0.52
N SER A 44 6.64 8.31 -0.36
CA SER A 44 7.03 7.13 -1.16
C SER A 44 8.29 7.32 -1.98
N PHE A 45 8.56 8.54 -2.47
CA PHE A 45 9.75 8.84 -3.25
C PHE A 45 11.05 8.61 -2.46
N ALA A 46 11.00 8.67 -1.13
CA ALA A 46 12.16 8.48 -0.26
C ALA A 46 12.41 7.00 0.09
N ALA A 47 11.53 6.06 -0.28
CA ALA A 47 11.76 4.64 -0.07
C ALA A 47 12.92 4.13 -0.94
N ALA A 48 13.68 3.16 -0.43
CA ALA A 48 14.74 2.51 -1.18
C ALA A 48 14.17 1.71 -2.36
N VAL A 49 14.81 1.82 -3.53
CA VAL A 49 14.48 1.00 -4.71
C VAL A 49 15.30 -0.29 -4.71
N GLU A 50 16.47 -0.28 -4.08
CA GLU A 50 17.34 -1.43 -3.99
C GLU A 50 16.89 -2.41 -2.90
N GLU A 51 16.77 -3.68 -3.26
CA GLU A 51 16.41 -4.75 -2.35
C GLU A 51 17.56 -5.17 -1.41
N SER A 52 18.71 -4.50 -1.47
CA SER A 52 19.83 -4.73 -0.56
C SER A 52 19.47 -4.45 0.92
N ARG A 53 18.47 -3.58 1.13
CA ARG A 53 17.89 -3.26 2.45
C ARG A 53 16.36 -3.31 2.37
N PRO A 54 15.73 -4.50 2.38
CA PRO A 54 14.28 -4.66 2.16
C PRO A 54 13.42 -3.90 3.16
N MET A 55 13.91 -3.66 4.38
CA MET A 55 13.20 -2.87 5.39
C MET A 55 12.96 -1.41 4.97
N LEU A 56 13.72 -0.90 4.00
CA LEU A 56 13.64 0.48 3.52
C LEU A 56 12.83 0.64 2.23
N THR A 57 12.36 -0.47 1.62
CA THR A 57 11.61 -0.41 0.35
C THR A 57 10.13 -0.07 0.54
N GLY A 58 9.67 -0.03 1.79
CA GLY A 58 8.31 0.33 2.16
C GLY A 58 8.19 1.72 2.81
N ILE A 59 6.95 2.05 3.15
CA ILE A 59 6.61 3.20 4.01
C ILE A 59 6.33 2.65 5.41
N HIS A 60 7.01 3.19 6.41
CA HIS A 60 6.69 2.96 7.80
C HIS A 60 5.40 3.71 8.15
N CYS A 61 4.44 2.99 8.75
CA CYS A 61 3.16 3.52 9.20
C CYS A 61 3.04 3.32 10.71
N GLU A 62 2.98 4.42 11.46
CA GLU A 62 2.84 4.40 12.93
C GLU A 62 1.55 5.11 13.33
N PHE A 63 0.73 4.42 14.11
CA PHE A 63 -0.51 4.97 14.67
C PHE A 63 -0.30 5.29 16.15
N GLU A 64 -0.46 6.55 16.53
CA GLU A 64 -0.38 7.01 17.92
C GLU A 64 -1.54 7.96 18.20
N GLY A 65 -2.50 7.52 19.04
CA GLY A 65 -3.70 8.31 19.34
C GLY A 65 -4.54 8.59 18.08
N ASP A 66 -4.72 9.88 17.77
CA ASP A 66 -5.45 10.39 16.60
C ASP A 66 -4.53 10.78 15.44
N GLN A 67 -3.29 10.26 15.41
CA GLN A 67 -2.32 10.56 14.38
C GLN A 67 -1.76 9.30 13.71
N LEU A 68 -1.66 9.36 12.38
CA LEU A 68 -0.85 8.46 11.56
C LEU A 68 0.42 9.18 11.11
N THR A 69 1.58 8.63 11.46
CA THR A 69 2.87 9.04 10.91
C THR A 69 3.27 8.09 9.77
N LEU A 70 3.57 8.68 8.61
CA LEU A 70 4.15 8.00 7.46
C LEU A 70 5.61 8.41 7.30
N ALA A 71 6.53 7.46 7.16
CA ALA A 71 7.94 7.74 6.95
C ALA A 71 8.60 6.78 5.95
N ALA A 72 9.50 7.29 5.12
CA ALA A 72 10.31 6.47 4.20
C ALA A 72 11.72 7.04 4.04
N ALA A 73 12.70 6.17 3.84
CA ALA A 73 14.10 6.55 3.68
C ALA A 73 14.89 5.54 2.83
N ASP A 74 15.94 6.02 2.15
CA ASP A 74 16.82 5.21 1.29
C ASP A 74 18.29 5.23 1.75
N GLY A 75 18.57 5.90 2.88
CA GLY A 75 19.91 6.14 3.42
C GLY A 75 20.57 7.42 2.96
N PHE A 76 19.99 8.14 1.99
CA PHE A 76 20.43 9.46 1.54
C PHE A 76 19.44 10.56 1.91
N ARG A 77 18.15 10.21 1.95
CA ARG A 77 17.05 11.10 2.30
C ARG A 77 16.04 10.41 3.20
N LEU A 78 15.25 11.23 3.87
CA LEU A 78 14.13 10.85 4.72
C LEU A 78 12.97 11.79 4.41
N ALA A 79 11.78 11.23 4.23
CA ALA A 79 10.54 11.98 4.15
C ALA A 79 9.58 11.51 5.24
N VAL A 80 8.92 12.45 5.90
CA VAL A 80 7.95 12.19 6.97
C VAL A 80 6.71 13.04 6.73
N HIS A 81 5.54 12.43 6.84
CA HIS A 81 4.24 13.09 6.77
C HIS A 81 3.34 12.63 7.92
N LYS A 82 2.54 13.54 8.48
CA LYS A 82 1.64 13.26 9.60
C LYS A 82 0.21 13.59 9.20
N ILE A 83 -0.69 12.65 9.45
CA ILE A 83 -2.11 12.74 9.15
C ILE A 83 -2.88 12.66 10.47
N ASN A 84 -3.83 13.57 10.68
CA ASN A 84 -4.78 13.45 11.77
C ASN A 84 -5.94 12.53 11.29
N LEU A 85 -6.30 11.55 12.10
CA LEU A 85 -7.28 10.49 11.82
C LEU A 85 -8.72 10.99 11.96
#